data_AF-A0A946HMI0-F1
#
_entry.id   AF-A0A946HMI0-F1
#
_cell.length_a   1.000
_cell.length_b   1.000
_cell.length_c   1.000
_cell.angle_alpha   90.00
_cell.angle_beta   90.00
_cell.angle_gamma   90.00
#
_symmetry.space_group_name_H-M   'P 1'
#
loop_
_entity.id
_entity.type
_entity.pdbx_description
1 polymer ?
#
loop_
_entity_poly.entity_id
_entity_poly.type
_entity_poly.pdbx_seq_one_letter_code
_entity_poly.pdbx_strand_id
1 'polypeptide(L)'
;MIAAVALITTIVACGPATPKTGEELLLACREFEKTMAGQVIENRERQMAGFAACIGAIAGIEAVSPNAGCPPEDRPPEQAVEVVMNYLKANPAQLHRHPSAFVGDALREAWPCPK
;
A
#
# COMPACT_ATOMS: atom_id res chain seq x y z
N MET A 1 -52.18 12.49 -11.85
CA MET A 1 -50.81 12.96 -12.11
C MET A 1 -49.96 12.56 -10.93
N ILE A 2 -49.20 11.47 -11.04
CA ILE A 2 -48.25 11.04 -10.00
C ILE A 2 -46.86 11.31 -10.58
N ALA A 3 -46.18 12.33 -10.08
CA ALA A 3 -44.80 12.61 -10.43
C ALA A 3 -43.91 11.61 -9.68
N ALA A 4 -43.36 10.64 -10.40
CA ALA A 4 -42.30 9.78 -9.88
C ALA A 4 -41.02 10.62 -9.78
N VAL A 5 -40.69 11.08 -8.58
CA VAL A 5 -39.39 11.70 -8.30
C VAL A 5 -38.36 10.58 -8.20
N ALA A 6 -37.63 10.34 -9.28
CA ALA A 6 -36.49 9.43 -9.29
C ALA A 6 -35.36 10.03 -8.44
N LEU A 7 -35.17 9.50 -7.23
CA LEU A 7 -33.96 9.73 -6.43
C LEU A 7 -32.79 9.08 -7.17
N ILE A 8 -32.06 9.87 -7.95
CA ILE A 8 -30.74 9.49 -8.45
C ILE A 8 -29.81 9.49 -7.23
N THR A 9 -29.70 8.35 -6.55
CA THR A 9 -28.63 8.10 -5.60
C THR A 9 -27.33 8.14 -6.40
N THR A 10 -26.61 9.25 -6.33
CA THR A 10 -25.24 9.32 -6.79
C THR A 10 -24.47 8.30 -5.98
N ILE A 11 -24.13 7.16 -6.60
CA ILE A 11 -23.18 6.22 -6.04
C ILE A 11 -21.86 6.99 -6.01
N VAL A 12 -21.54 7.60 -4.88
CA VAL A 12 -20.18 8.07 -4.62
C VAL A 12 -19.35 6.81 -4.58
N ALA A 13 -18.63 6.54 -5.67
CA ALA A 13 -17.68 5.45 -5.75
C ALA A 13 -16.55 5.75 -4.77
N CYS A 14 -16.69 5.28 -3.53
CA CYS A 14 -15.60 5.15 -2.59
C CYS A 14 -14.76 3.96 -3.09
N GLY A 15 -13.93 4.21 -4.10
CA GLY A 15 -12.93 3.23 -4.53
C GLY A 15 -11.94 3.00 -3.40
N PRO A 16 -11.27 1.84 -3.34
CA PRO A 16 -10.19 1.63 -2.39
C PRO A 16 -9.16 2.73 -2.62
N ALA A 17 -8.82 3.47 -1.56
CA ALA A 17 -7.84 4.54 -1.63
C ALA A 17 -6.48 3.91 -1.96
N THR A 18 -6.10 3.96 -3.24
CA THR A 18 -4.73 3.66 -3.65
C THR A 18 -3.84 4.77 -3.10
N PRO A 19 -2.75 4.43 -2.39
CA PRO A 19 -1.82 5.43 -1.92
C PRO A 19 -1.29 6.26 -3.08
N LYS A 20 -1.27 7.58 -2.92
CA LYS A 20 -0.74 8.55 -3.90
C LYS A 20 0.60 9.13 -3.47
N THR A 21 0.92 9.02 -2.19
CA THR A 21 2.18 9.49 -1.58
C THR A 21 2.78 8.41 -0.70
N GLY A 22 4.07 8.55 -0.37
CA GLY A 22 4.74 7.72 0.64
C GLY A 22 4.08 7.83 2.02
N GLU A 23 3.52 8.99 2.38
CA GLU A 23 2.79 9.17 3.63
C GLU A 23 1.51 8.32 3.67
N GLU A 24 0.72 8.35 2.59
CA GLU A 24 -0.48 7.51 2.48
C GLU A 24 -0.12 6.02 2.47
N LEU A 25 0.99 5.66 1.81
CA LEU A 25 1.48 4.27 1.79
C LEU A 25 1.91 3.83 3.20
N LEU A 26 2.63 4.68 3.93
CA LEU A 26 3.03 4.43 5.30
C LEU A 26 1.82 4.20 6.22
N LEU A 27 0.76 4.99 6.05
CA LEU A 27 -0.49 4.80 6.81
C LEU A 27 -1.19 3.48 6.44
N ALA A 28 -1.29 3.16 5.14
CA ALA A 28 -1.88 1.91 4.69
C ALA A 28 -1.12 0.69 5.24
N CYS A 29 0.21 0.71 5.17
CA CYS A 29 1.04 -0.38 5.65
C CYS A 29 1.11 -0.49 7.18
N ARG A 30 0.81 0.57 7.94
CA ARG A 30 0.53 0.41 9.38
C ARG A 30 -0.72 -0.42 9.62
N GLU A 31 -1.80 -0.24 8.84
CA GLU A 31 -3.00 -1.08 8.99
C GLU A 31 -2.71 -2.55 8.65
N PHE A 32 -1.78 -2.80 7.72
CA PHE A 32 -1.25 -4.15 7.47
C PHE A 32 -0.57 -4.73 8.73
N GLU A 33 0.39 -4.01 9.33
CA GLU A 33 1.09 -4.44 10.55
C GLU A 33 0.08 -4.76 11.68
N LYS A 34 -0.92 -3.90 11.89
CA LYS A 34 -1.97 -4.12 12.90
C LYS A 34 -2.78 -5.39 12.65
N THR A 35 -3.12 -5.65 11.39
CA THR A 35 -3.89 -6.83 10.98
C THR A 35 -3.08 -8.10 11.23
N MET A 36 -1.80 -8.11 10.84
CA MET A 36 -0.90 -9.24 11.05
C MET A 36 -0.60 -9.49 12.53
N ALA A 37 -0.58 -8.44 13.35
CA ALA A 37 -0.43 -8.54 14.79
C ALA A 37 -1.71 -9.02 15.52
N GLY A 38 -2.80 -9.30 14.80
CA GLY A 38 -4.07 -9.76 15.38
C GLY A 38 -4.74 -8.71 16.27
N GLN A 39 -4.46 -7.43 16.04
CA GLN A 39 -5.03 -6.35 16.85
C GLN A 39 -6.52 -6.19 16.61
N VAL A 40 -7.24 -5.74 17.65
CA VAL A 40 -8.70 -5.55 17.62
C VAL A 40 -9.06 -4.57 16.51
N ILE A 41 -9.99 -5.01 15.67
CA ILE A 41 -10.45 -4.29 14.50
C ILE A 41 -11.55 -3.30 14.92
N GLU A 42 -11.16 -2.08 15.32
CA GLU A 42 -12.14 -1.03 15.67
C GLU A 42 -12.97 -0.59 14.45
N ASN A 43 -12.32 -0.47 13.29
CA ASN A 43 -12.96 -0.17 12.02
C ASN A 43 -12.46 -1.14 10.94
N ARG A 44 -13.22 -2.21 10.75
CA ARG A 44 -12.86 -3.32 9.85
C ARG A 44 -12.70 -2.89 8.41
N GLU A 45 -13.58 -2.04 7.93
CA GLU A 45 -13.51 -1.57 6.56
C GLU A 45 -12.22 -0.79 6.31
N ARG A 46 -11.90 0.17 7.20
CA ARG A 46 -10.67 0.97 7.08
C ARG A 46 -9.42 0.12 7.19
N GLN A 47 -9.39 -0.81 8.14
CA GLN A 47 -8.21 -1.65 8.35
C GLN A 47 -7.99 -2.58 7.15
N MET A 48 -9.04 -3.25 6.68
CA MET A 48 -8.94 -4.13 5.50
C MET A 48 -8.60 -3.34 4.23
N ALA A 49 -9.12 -2.12 4.08
CA ALA A 49 -8.76 -1.25 2.98
C ALA A 49 -7.28 -0.84 3.03
N GLY A 50 -6.76 -0.46 4.21
CA GLY A 50 -5.35 -0.14 4.39
C GLY A 50 -4.43 -1.35 4.17
N PHE A 51 -4.81 -2.52 4.70
CA PHE A 51 -4.14 -3.79 4.46
C PHE A 51 -4.05 -4.09 2.95
N ALA A 52 -5.18 -4.05 2.25
CA ALA A 52 -5.23 -4.33 0.81
C ALA A 52 -4.46 -3.29 -0.01
N ALA A 53 -4.56 -2.01 0.36
CA ALA A 53 -3.83 -0.91 -0.29
C ALA A 53 -2.32 -1.06 -0.15
N CYS A 54 -1.81 -1.46 1.02
CA CYS A 54 -0.39 -1.68 1.24
C CYS A 54 0.16 -2.80 0.34
N ILE A 55 -0.43 -4.00 0.44
CA ILE A 55 0.04 -5.16 -0.32
C ILE A 55 -0.12 -4.92 -1.82
N GLY A 56 -1.28 -4.39 -2.23
CA GLY A 56 -1.58 -4.13 -3.64
C GLY A 56 -0.63 -3.12 -4.28
N ALA A 57 -0.25 -2.07 -3.54
CA ALA A 57 0.73 -1.11 -4.03
C ALA A 57 2.11 -1.77 -4.24
N ILE A 58 2.61 -2.49 -3.24
CA ILE A 58 3.93 -3.13 -3.30
C ILE A 58 3.97 -4.18 -4.40
N ALA A 59 3.02 -5.12 -4.40
CA ALA A 59 2.93 -6.17 -5.41
C ALA A 59 2.74 -5.59 -6.83
N GLY A 60 1.91 -4.55 -6.98
CA GLY A 60 1.71 -3.88 -8.26
C GLY A 60 2.99 -3.25 -8.79
N ILE A 61 3.77 -2.59 -7.92
CA ILE A 61 5.05 -1.98 -8.29
C ILE A 61 6.10 -3.04 -8.65
N GLU A 62 6.19 -4.13 -7.88
CA GLU A 62 7.06 -5.26 -8.19
C GLU A 62 6.73 -5.86 -9.55
N ALA A 63 5.44 -5.99 -9.89
CA ALA A 63 4.99 -6.55 -11.17
C ALA A 63 5.36 -5.66 -12.38
N VAL A 64 5.31 -4.33 -12.23
CA VAL A 64 5.63 -3.40 -13.33
C VAL A 64 7.11 -2.96 -13.35
N SER A 65 7.87 -3.26 -12.31
CA SER A 65 9.28 -2.91 -12.17
C SER A 65 10.10 -4.10 -11.65
N PRO A 66 10.25 -5.17 -12.46
CA PRO A 66 10.92 -6.41 -12.03
C PRO A 66 12.40 -6.23 -11.68
N ASN A 67 13.02 -5.12 -12.11
CA ASN A 67 14.40 -4.76 -11.80
C ASN A 67 14.51 -3.69 -10.69
N ALA A 68 13.41 -3.40 -9.98
CA ALA A 68 13.45 -2.48 -8.84
C ALA A 68 14.33 -3.04 -7.71
N GLY A 69 14.29 -4.35 -7.48
CA GLY A 69 15.19 -5.12 -6.64
C GLY A 69 15.07 -6.60 -7.02
N CYS A 70 15.99 -7.43 -6.54
CA CYS A 70 16.02 -8.87 -6.78
C CYS A 70 15.81 -9.65 -5.47
N PRO A 71 14.61 -9.55 -4.89
CA PRO A 71 14.29 -10.23 -3.64
C PRO A 71 14.22 -11.76 -3.80
N PRO A 72 14.41 -12.53 -2.71
CA PRO A 72 14.26 -14.00 -2.75
C PRO A 72 12.87 -14.44 -3.25
N GLU A 73 12.82 -15.52 -4.03
CA GLU A 73 11.58 -16.06 -4.61
C GLU A 73 10.64 -16.65 -3.56
N ASP A 74 11.18 -17.20 -2.48
CA ASP A 74 10.46 -17.86 -1.39
C ASP A 74 10.15 -16.93 -0.22
N ARG A 75 10.34 -15.62 -0.39
CA ARG A 75 10.09 -14.66 0.69
C ARG A 75 8.60 -14.58 1.05
N PRO A 76 8.27 -14.48 2.35
CA PRO A 76 6.91 -14.16 2.76
C PRO A 76 6.54 -12.72 2.35
N PRO A 77 5.29 -12.45 1.90
CA PRO A 77 4.85 -11.10 1.50
C PRO A 77 5.09 -10.02 2.56
N GLU A 78 5.00 -10.41 3.83
CA GLU A 78 5.27 -9.58 5.01
C GLU A 78 6.66 -8.95 4.96
N GLN A 79 7.66 -9.66 4.43
CA GLN A 79 9.03 -9.19 4.38
C GLN A 79 9.20 -8.01 3.41
N ALA A 80 8.48 -8.01 2.28
CA ALA A 80 8.47 -6.87 1.37
C ALA A 80 7.82 -5.64 2.02
N VAL A 81 6.73 -5.85 2.76
CA VAL A 81 6.08 -4.77 3.53
C VAL A 81 7.03 -4.20 4.58
N GLU A 82 7.73 -5.06 5.33
CA GLU A 82 8.68 -4.64 6.36
C GLU A 82 9.81 -3.79 5.79
N VAL A 83 10.43 -4.23 4.68
CA VAL A 83 11.47 -3.47 3.97
C VAL A 83 10.98 -2.08 3.57
N VAL A 84 9.80 -2.01 2.92
CA VAL A 84 9.23 -0.75 2.46
C VAL A 84 8.87 0.16 3.64
N MET A 85 8.28 -0.40 4.71
CA MET A 85 7.94 0.34 5.93
C MET A 85 9.18 0.93 6.61
N ASN A 86 10.25 0.15 6.74
CA ASN A 86 11.50 0.61 7.34
C ASN A 86 12.12 1.74 6.51
N TYR A 87 12.12 1.62 5.18
CA TYR A 87 12.61 2.67 4.29
C TYR A 87 11.77 3.96 4.39
N LEU A 88 10.43 3.86 4.42
CA LEU A 88 9.54 5.02 4.62
C LEU A 88 9.78 5.70 5.97
N LYS A 89 9.89 4.93 7.06
CA LYS A 89 10.17 5.43 8.42
C LYS A 89 11.53 6.14 8.49
N ALA A 90 12.54 5.64 7.76
CA ALA A 90 13.87 6.24 7.70
C ALA A 90 13.95 7.52 6.82
N ASN A 91 12.97 7.74 5.94
CA ASN A 91 12.99 8.83 4.96
C ASN A 91 11.79 9.80 5.08
N PRO A 92 11.47 10.35 6.28
CA PRO A 92 10.26 11.14 6.51
C PRO A 92 10.17 12.40 5.65
N ALA A 93 11.31 13.05 5.36
CA ALA A 93 11.36 14.26 4.55
C ALA A 93 10.92 14.05 3.08
N GLN A 94 10.95 12.81 2.61
CA GLN A 94 10.65 12.48 1.22
C GLN A 94 9.20 12.02 1.01
N LEU A 95 8.41 11.83 2.07
CA LEU A 95 7.12 11.09 2.02
C LEU A 95 6.06 11.68 1.08
N HIS A 96 6.29 12.91 0.60
CA HIS A 96 5.49 13.55 -0.43
C HIS A 96 5.68 12.94 -1.84
N ARG A 97 6.74 12.14 -2.06
CA ARG A 97 7.01 11.47 -3.35
C ARG A 97 5.98 10.36 -3.62
N HIS A 98 5.85 10.00 -4.89
CA HIS A 98 4.97 8.92 -5.35
C HIS A 98 5.40 7.54 -4.79
N PRO A 99 4.46 6.63 -4.44
CA PRO A 99 4.75 5.31 -3.86
C PRO A 99 5.75 4.46 -4.64
N SER A 100 5.69 4.49 -5.99
CA SER A 100 6.61 3.70 -6.85
C SER A 100 8.07 4.03 -6.61
N ALA A 101 8.40 5.29 -6.31
CA ALA A 101 9.75 5.68 -5.96
C ALA A 101 10.19 5.02 -4.66
N PHE A 102 9.36 5.06 -3.63
CA PHE A 102 9.68 4.48 -2.32
C PHE A 102 9.82 2.98 -2.35
N VAL A 103 8.87 2.29 -2.94
CA VAL A 103 8.93 0.83 -3.08
C VAL A 103 10.16 0.46 -3.91
N GLY A 104 10.38 1.14 -5.04
CA GLY A 104 11.53 0.86 -5.89
C GLY A 104 12.87 1.07 -5.19
N ASP A 105 13.04 2.19 -4.50
CA ASP A 105 14.28 2.51 -3.79
C ASP A 105 14.49 1.57 -2.59
N ALA A 106 13.44 1.25 -1.82
CA ALA A 106 13.50 0.31 -0.70
C ALA A 106 13.90 -1.10 -1.15
N LEU A 107 13.26 -1.61 -2.21
CA LEU A 107 13.57 -2.93 -2.75
C LEU A 107 14.99 -2.99 -3.30
N ARG A 108 15.46 -1.92 -3.96
CA ARG A 108 16.83 -1.84 -4.49
C ARG A 108 17.88 -1.86 -3.38
N GLU A 109 17.61 -1.15 -2.30
CA GLU A 109 18.53 -1.04 -1.16
C GLU A 109 18.60 -2.37 -0.38
N ALA A 110 17.45 -3.01 -0.13
CA ALA A 110 17.40 -4.27 0.60
C ALA A 110 17.87 -5.47 -0.24
N TRP A 111 17.55 -5.47 -1.53
CA TRP A 111 17.78 -6.59 -2.43
C TRP A 111 18.37 -6.11 -3.76
N PRO A 112 19.66 -5.73 -3.78
CA PRO A 112 20.31 -5.30 -5.01
C PRO A 112 20.36 -6.43 -6.04
N CYS A 113 20.05 -6.12 -7.28
CA CYS A 113 20.18 -7.09 -8.38
C CYS A 113 21.65 -7.35 -8.74
N PRO A 114 22.01 -8.60 -9.05
CA PRO A 114 23.33 -8.92 -9.58
C PRO A 114 23.56 -8.18 -10.91
N LYS A 115 24.83 -7.83 -11.17
CA LYS A 115 25.26 -7.18 -12.41
C LYS A 115 25.30 -8.16 -13.58
#